data_AF-A0AAV9BV36-F1
#
_entry.id   AF-A0AAV9BV36-F1
#
_cell.length_a   1.000
_cell.length_b   1.000
_cell.length_c   1.000
_cell.angle_alpha   90.00
_cell.angle_beta   90.00
_cell.angle_gamma   90.00
#
_symmetry.space_group_name_H-M   'P 1'
#
loop_
_entity.id
_entity.type
_entity.pdbx_description
1 polymer ?
#
loop_
_entity_poly.entity_id
_entity_poly.type
_entity_poly.pdbx_seq_one_letter_code
_entity_poly.pdbx_strand_id
1 'polypeptide(L)' 'MSVSSPPTVKTASSQKSNKRGNAVAIAALSSQNPGVITVANSVFGSKPPIADDVLAKAFQVDKSVVDCLQSQFWMDN' A
#
# COMPACT_ATOMS: atom_id res chain seq x y z
N MET A 1 -28.10 -21.42 13.89
CA MET A 1 -26.70 -21.18 14.28
C MET A 1 -26.04 -20.39 13.16
N SER A 2 -25.86 -19.08 13.33
CA SER A 2 -25.13 -18.27 12.34
C SER A 2 -23.65 -18.41 12.62
N VAL A 3 -22.93 -19.10 11.73
CA VAL A 3 -21.47 -19.11 11.76
C VAL A 3 -20.99 -17.71 11.38
N SER A 4 -20.30 -17.04 12.30
CA SER A 4 -19.62 -15.78 12.02
C SER A 4 -18.55 -16.05 10.96
N SER A 5 -18.64 -15.40 9.80
CA SER A 5 -17.60 -15.46 8.77
C SER A 5 -16.24 -15.11 9.37
N PRO A 6 -15.17 -15.89 9.11
CA PRO A 6 -13.85 -15.57 9.59
C PRO A 6 -13.35 -14.24 8.99
N PRO A 7 -12.57 -13.44 9.73
CA PRO A 7 -12.00 -12.20 9.21
C PRO A 7 -11.07 -12.50 8.02
N THR A 8 -11.27 -11.78 6.92
CA THR A 8 -10.44 -11.95 5.72
C THR A 8 -9.05 -11.35 5.97
N VAL A 9 -8.02 -12.20 6.06
CA VAL A 9 -6.62 -11.74 6.13
C VAL A 9 -6.19 -11.25 4.74
N LYS A 10 -5.80 -9.97 4.63
CA LYS A 10 -5.13 -9.42 3.44
C LYS A 10 -3.62 -9.63 3.61
N THR A 11 -3.00 -10.37 2.69
CA THR A 11 -1.56 -10.66 2.74
C THR A 11 -0.78 -9.58 1.97
N ALA A 12 0.30 -9.05 2.56
CA ALA A 12 1.25 -8.19 1.87
C ALA A 12 2.42 -9.00 1.31
N SER A 13 2.79 -8.75 0.06
CA SER A 13 3.95 -9.37 -0.61
C SER A 13 4.72 -8.32 -1.42
N SER A 14 6.05 -8.45 -1.48
CA SER A 14 6.92 -7.57 -2.27
C SER A 14 7.85 -8.39 -3.16
N GLN A 15 8.09 -7.93 -4.38
CA GLN A 15 9.03 -8.55 -5.32
C GLN A 15 10.17 -7.57 -5.60
N LYS A 16 11.42 -8.04 -5.49
CA LYS A 16 12.62 -7.24 -5.78
C LYS A 16 13.57 -8.03 -6.67
N SER A 17 13.96 -7.46 -7.82
CA SER A 17 15.03 -8.02 -8.67
C SER A 17 16.40 -7.75 -8.07
N ASN A 18 17.29 -8.74 -8.13
CA ASN A 18 18.68 -8.67 -7.65
C ASN A 18 19.71 -8.42 -8.78
N LYS A 19 19.30 -8.50 -10.05
CA LYS A 19 20.17 -8.25 -11.20
C LYS A 19 19.96 -6.86 -11.76
N ARG A 20 21.03 -6.28 -12.33
CA ARG A 20 20.94 -5.05 -13.14
C ARG A 20 20.42 -5.43 -14.53
N GLY A 21 19.19 -5.03 -14.84
CA GLY A 21 18.50 -5.33 -16.09
C GLY A 21 16.99 -5.34 -15.92
N ASN A 22 16.26 -5.52 -17.03
CA ASN A 22 14.80 -5.55 -17.01
C ASN A 22 14.31 -6.82 -16.28
N ALA A 23 13.31 -6.66 -15.43
CA ALA A 23 12.65 -7.76 -14.72
C ALA A 23 11.15 -7.73 -15.03
N VAL A 24 10.54 -8.91 -15.14
CA VAL A 24 9.11 -9.09 -15.38
C VAL A 24 8.54 -9.96 -14.26
N ALA A 25 7.42 -9.54 -13.69
CA ALA A 25 6.67 -10.30 -12.70
C ALA A 25 5.31 -10.72 -13.28
N ILE A 26 4.92 -11.97 -13.04
CA ILE A 26 3.62 -12.52 -13.45
C ILE A 26 2.92 -13.03 -12.19
N ALA A 27 1.66 -12.62 -12.01
CA ALA A 27 0.83 -13.03 -10.88
C ALA A 27 -0.47 -13.66 -11.38
N ALA A 28 -0.92 -14.73 -10.72
CA ALA A 28 -2.22 -15.37 -10.95
C ALA A 28 -3.05 -15.27 -9.67
N LEU A 29 -4.26 -14.73 -9.76
CA LEU A 29 -5.15 -14.51 -8.63
C LEU A 29 -6.37 -15.42 -8.78
N SER A 30 -6.72 -16.16 -7.72
CA SER A 30 -7.82 -17.15 -7.73
C SER A 30 -9.20 -16.55 -7.43
N SER A 31 -9.33 -15.22 -7.42
CA SER A 31 -10.60 -14.51 -7.22
C SER A 31 -11.04 -13.87 -8.53
N GLN A 32 -12.34 -13.93 -8.83
CA GLN A 32 -12.96 -13.27 -9.99
C GLN A 32 -12.99 -11.75 -9.86
N ASN A 33 -12.90 -11.22 -8.62
CA ASN A 33 -12.69 -9.79 -8.35
C ASN A 33 -11.43 -9.63 -7.49
N PRO A 34 -10.23 -9.86 -8.06
CA PRO A 34 -9.01 -9.76 -7.31
C PRO A 34 -8.70 -8.29 -7.05
N GLY A 35 -8.87 -7.86 -5.80
CA GLY A 35 -8.48 -6.51 -5.38
C GLY A 35 -6.98 -6.42 -5.18
N VAL A 36 -6.30 -5.58 -5.97
CA VAL A 36 -4.89 -5.22 -5.75
C VAL A 36 -4.84 -3.87 -5.05
N ILE A 37 -4.11 -3.79 -3.94
CA ILE A 37 -3.91 -2.55 -3.19
C ILE A 37 -2.41 -2.27 -3.14
N THR A 38 -1.97 -1.16 -3.74
CA THR A 38 -0.60 -0.69 -3.58
C THR A 38 -0.48 0.01 -2.25
N VAL A 39 0.14 -0.65 -1.26
CA VAL A 39 0.18 -0.17 0.14
C VAL A 39 0.72 1.25 0.26
N ALA A 40 1.83 1.57 -0.43
CA ALA A 40 2.43 2.90 -0.36
C ALA A 40 1.48 4.00 -0.89
N ASN A 41 0.81 3.76 -2.03
CA ASN A 41 -0.18 4.68 -2.56
C ASN A 41 -1.42 4.80 -1.66
N SER A 42 -1.87 3.70 -1.05
CA SER A 42 -3.03 3.75 -0.13
C SER A 42 -2.75 4.53 1.16
N VAL A 43 -1.49 4.58 1.61
CA VAL A 43 -1.10 5.24 2.86
C VAL A 43 -0.69 6.70 2.61
N PHE A 44 0.14 6.95 1.59
CA PHE A 44 0.75 8.27 1.35
C PHE A 44 0.19 8.99 0.11
N GLY A 45 -0.52 8.31 -0.80
CA GLY A 45 -1.08 8.88 -2.03
C GLY A 45 -2.61 8.81 -2.11
N SER A 46 -3.28 8.64 -0.96
CA SER A 46 -4.73 8.49 -0.90
C SER A 46 -5.47 9.79 -1.25
N LYS A 47 -6.69 9.66 -1.78
CA LYS A 47 -7.57 10.79 -2.10
C LYS A 47 -8.91 10.60 -1.37
N PRO A 48 -9.25 11.43 -0.37
CA PRO A 48 -8.44 12.52 0.20
C PRO A 48 -7.21 12.00 0.99
N PRO A 49 -6.15 12.83 1.17
CA PRO A 49 -4.96 12.44 1.93
C PRO A 49 -5.28 12.09 3.39
N ILE A 50 -4.56 11.11 3.96
CA ILE A 50 -4.60 10.81 5.39
C ILE A 50 -3.83 11.89 6.15
N ALA A 51 -4.39 12.40 7.24
CA ALA A 51 -3.77 13.47 8.03
C ALA A 51 -2.35 13.10 8.52
N ASP A 52 -1.42 14.04 8.35
CA ASP A 52 0.01 13.82 8.64
C ASP A 52 0.24 13.47 10.11
N ASP A 53 -0.56 14.04 11.01
CA ASP A 53 -0.53 13.75 12.45
C ASP A 53 -0.81 12.28 12.77
N VAL A 54 -1.71 11.65 12.00
CA VAL A 54 -2.07 10.23 12.18
C VAL A 54 -0.94 9.35 11.67
N LEU A 55 -0.37 9.67 10.51
CA LEU A 55 0.74 8.92 9.91
C LEU A 55 2.03 9.08 10.73
N ALA A 56 2.35 10.28 11.18
CA ALA A 56 3.50 10.57 12.03
C ALA A 56 3.45 9.74 13.33
N LYS A 57 2.26 9.63 13.95
CA LYS A 57 2.07 8.78 15.12
C LYS A 57 2.12 7.28 14.81
N ALA A 58 1.52 6.85 13.69
CA ALA A 58 1.46 5.44 13.31
C ALA A 58 2.86 4.87 12.97
N PHE A 59 3.69 5.67 12.30
CA PHE A 59 5.03 5.28 11.87
C PHE A 59 6.14 5.79 12.79
N GLN A 60 5.81 6.59 13.82
CA GLN A 60 6.75 7.19 14.77
C GLN A 60 7.84 8.02 14.08
N VAL A 61 7.42 8.90 13.16
CA VAL A 61 8.30 9.79 12.38
C VAL A 61 7.84 11.24 12.49
N ASP A 62 8.72 12.17 12.12
CA ASP A 62 8.37 13.59 12.03
C ASP A 62 7.38 13.87 10.88
N LYS A 63 6.55 14.91 11.05
CA LYS A 63 5.58 15.32 10.02
C LYS A 63 6.25 15.68 8.70
N SER A 64 7.44 16.30 8.74
CA SER A 64 8.21 16.63 7.53
C SER A 64 8.60 15.41 6.69
N VAL A 65 8.79 14.24 7.32
CA VAL A 65 9.04 12.97 6.63
C VAL A 65 7.75 12.46 5.97
N VAL A 66 6.60 12.61 6.64
CA VAL A 66 5.29 12.27 6.09
C VAL A 66 4.96 13.16 4.88
N ASP A 67 5.14 14.47 4.99
CA ASP A 67 4.90 15.43 3.91
C ASP A 67 5.77 15.10 2.70
N CYS A 68 7.05 14.77 2.94
CA CYS A 68 7.96 14.32 1.90
C CYS A 68 7.44 13.03 1.24
N LEU A 69 7.04 12.02 2.02
CA LEU A 69 6.52 10.75 1.49
C LEU A 69 5.22 10.95 0.69
N GLN A 70 4.29 11.80 1.15
CA GLN A 70 3.07 12.10 0.41
C GLN A 70 3.34 12.84 -0.90
N SER A 71 4.32 13.76 -0.91
CA SER A 71 4.69 14.51 -2.11
C SER A 71 5.15 13.61 -3.27
N GLN A 72 5.76 12.45 -2.96
CA GLN A 72 6.22 11.49 -3.96
C GLN A 72 5.09 10.82 -4.74
N PHE A 73 3.85 10.85 -4.22
CA PHE A 73 2.68 10.25 -4.87
C PHE A 73 1.73 11.29 -5.46
N TRP A 74 2.10 12.57 -5.42
CA TRP A 74 1.27 13.67 -5.95
C TRP A 74 1.39 13.82 -7.49
N MET A 75 2.49 13.33 -8.09
CA MET A 75 2.79 13.53 -9.51
C MET A 75 2.18 12.52 -10.50
N ASP A 76 1.37 11.57 -10.05
CA ASP A 76 0.67 10.64 -10.93
C ASP A 76 -0.85 10.85 -10.87
N ASN A 77 -1.35 11.79 -11.70
CA ASN A 77 -2.76 11.87 -12.09
C ASN A 77 -2.92 12.42 -13.51
#